data_AF-A0A6J4I7A7-F1
#
_entry.id   AF-A0A6J4I7A7-F1
#
_cell.length_a   1.000
_cell.length_b   1.000
_cell.length_c   1.000
_cell.angle_alpha   90.00
_cell.angle_beta   90.00
_cell.angle_gamma   90.00
#
_symmetry.space_group_name_H-M   'P 1'
#
loop_
_entity.id
_entity.type
_entity.pdbx_description
1 polymer ?
#
loop_
_entity_poly.entity_id
_entity_poly.type
_entity_poly.pdbx_seq_one_letter_code
_entity_poly.pdbx_strand_id
1 'polypeptide(L)' 'MSETLEIEAINQALEMIDKSLGVMHTRELVSTSEVSDLLLDMRSILASAGIDLVEMQEVSPN' A
#
# COMPACT_ATOMS: atom_id res chain seq x y z
N MET A 1 -18.71 10.81 -3.38
CA MET A 1 -17.42 11.44 -3.77
C MET A 1 -16.26 10.90 -2.94
N SER A 2 -16.36 10.77 -1.61
CA SER A 2 -15.31 10.12 -0.77
C SER A 2 -15.03 8.67 -1.18
N GLU A 3 -16.06 7.85 -1.33
CA GLU A 3 -15.94 6.43 -1.73
C GLU A 3 -15.23 6.24 -3.08
N THR A 4 -15.47 7.14 -4.05
CA THR A 4 -14.79 7.10 -5.35
C THR A 4 -13.30 7.39 -5.21
N LEU A 5 -12.91 8.33 -4.34
CA LEU A 5 -11.52 8.68 -4.06
C LEU A 5 -10.78 7.54 -3.36
N GLU A 6 -11.43 6.86 -2.42
CA GLU A 6 -10.91 5.70 -1.71
C GLU A 6 -10.62 4.53 -2.67
N ILE A 7 -11.58 4.22 -3.56
CA ILE A 7 -11.41 3.16 -4.58
C ILE A 7 -10.25 3.51 -5.54
N GLU A 8 -10.14 4.75 -5.97
CA GLU A 8 -9.05 5.19 -6.85
C GLU A 8 -7.68 5.05 -6.18
N ALA A 9 -7.55 5.42 -4.90
CA ALA A 9 -6.30 5.27 -4.16
C ALA A 9 -5.93 3.81 -3.90
N ILE A 10 -6.92 2.95 -3.62
CA ILE A 10 -6.70 1.51 -3.50
C ILE A 10 -6.20 0.93 -4.82
N ASN A 11 -6.81 1.29 -5.95
CA ASN A 11 -6.39 0.82 -7.27
C ASN A 11 -4.96 1.27 -7.61
N GLN A 12 -4.60 2.53 -7.27
CA GLN A 12 -3.24 3.04 -7.46
C GLN A 12 -2.22 2.28 -6.60
N ALA A 13 -2.55 1.99 -5.35
CA ALA A 13 -1.69 1.20 -4.48
C ALA A 13 -1.51 -0.24 -5.03
N LEU A 14 -2.58 -0.87 -5.51
CA LEU A 14 -2.52 -2.21 -6.13
C LEU A 14 -1.64 -2.23 -7.39
N GLU A 15 -1.81 -1.26 -8.28
CA GLU A 15 -0.99 -1.16 -9.50
C GLU A 15 0.51 -0.99 -9.16
N MET A 16 0.80 -0.22 -8.11
CA MET A 16 2.16 -0.03 -7.59
C MET A 16 2.75 -1.33 -7.02
N ILE A 17 1.95 -2.12 -6.29
CA ILE A 17 2.35 -3.44 -5.78
C ILE A 17 2.66 -4.37 -6.95
N ASP A 18 1.75 -4.51 -7.92
CA ASP A 18 1.90 -5.46 -9.02
C ASP A 18 3.14 -5.17 -9.86
N LYS A 19 3.37 -3.89 -10.17
CA LYS A 19 4.58 -3.45 -10.88
C LYS A 19 5.84 -3.80 -10.09
N SER A 20 5.84 -3.51 -8.79
CA SER A 20 7.00 -3.74 -7.93
C SER A 20 7.27 -5.23 -7.76
N LEU A 21 6.24 -6.05 -7.54
CA LEU A 21 6.34 -7.50 -7.45
C LEU A 21 6.85 -8.12 -8.76
N GLY A 22 6.45 -7.61 -9.93
CA GLY A 22 7.01 -8.06 -11.21
C GLY A 22 8.52 -7.80 -11.32
N VAL A 23 8.99 -6.65 -10.83
CA VAL A 23 10.42 -6.32 -10.77
C VAL A 23 11.15 -7.17 -9.73
N MET A 24 10.56 -7.36 -8.55
CA MET A 24 11.15 -8.16 -7.48
C MET A 24 11.17 -9.65 -7.81
N HIS A 25 10.20 -10.16 -8.56
CA HIS A 25 10.17 -11.55 -9.00
C HIS A 25 11.27 -11.88 -10.01
N THR A 26 11.68 -10.89 -10.80
CA THR A 26 12.73 -11.03 -11.83
C THR A 26 14.14 -10.76 -11.33
N ARG A 27 14.29 -10.21 -10.10
CA ARG A 27 15.58 -9.91 -9.47
C ARG A 27 15.81 -10.79 -8.24
N GLU A 28 16.96 -11.43 -8.14
CA GLU A 28 17.27 -12.29 -6.99
C GLU A 28 17.44 -11.51 -5.67
N LEU A 29 17.81 -10.22 -5.74
CA LEU A 29 18.08 -9.38 -4.57
C LEU A 29 17.48 -7.97 -4.77
N VAL A 30 16.69 -7.55 -3.79
CA VAL A 30 16.07 -6.22 -3.70
C VAL A 30 16.62 -5.55 -2.44
N SER A 31 17.03 -4.29 -2.53
CA SER A 31 17.54 -3.57 -1.36
C SER A 31 16.41 -3.33 -0.35
N THR A 32 16.73 -3.42 0.95
CA THR A 32 15.79 -3.03 2.02
C THR A 32 15.38 -1.56 1.91
N SER A 33 16.23 -0.69 1.34
CA SER A 33 15.87 0.69 1.05
C SER A 33 14.80 0.79 -0.04
N GLU A 34 14.93 0.02 -1.12
CA GLU A 34 13.94 0.00 -2.22
C GLU A 34 12.58 -0.52 -1.75
N VAL A 35 12.58 -1.55 -0.89
CA VAL A 35 11.34 -2.04 -0.27
C VAL A 35 10.73 -0.99 0.66
N SER A 36 11.56 -0.26 1.42
CA SER A 36 11.07 0.78 2.33
C SER A 36 10.46 1.96 1.58
N ASP A 37 11.10 2.40 0.50
CA ASP A 37 10.60 3.49 -0.35
C ASP A 37 9.25 3.12 -0.98
N LEU A 38 9.11 1.90 -1.51
CA LEU A 38 7.84 1.38 -2.03
C LEU A 38 6.72 1.43 -0.99
N LEU A 39 6.99 0.97 0.24
CA LEU A 39 6.01 0.95 1.31
C LEU A 39 5.63 2.37 1.75
N LEU A 40 6.57 3.31 1.74
CA LEU A 40 6.30 4.72 2.04
C LEU A 40 5.43 5.37 0.96
N ASP A 41 5.68 5.08 -0.31
CA ASP A 41 4.89 5.58 -1.44
C ASP A 41 3.44 5.06 -1.36
N MET A 42 3.26 3.76 -1.10
CA MET A 42 1.94 3.17 -0.88
C MET A 42 1.21 3.81 0.30
N ARG A 43 1.90 4.02 1.42
CA ARG A 43 1.32 4.69 2.59
C ARG A 43 0.88 6.11 2.25
N SER A 44 1.67 6.85 1.48
CA SER A 44 1.34 8.21 1.04
C SER A 44 0.07 8.23 0.19
N ILE A 45 -0.07 7.29 -0.77
CA ILE A 45 -1.26 7.16 -1.62
C ILE A 45 -2.49 6.89 -0.77
N LEU A 46 -2.43 5.89 0.11
CA LEU A 46 -3.57 5.49 0.94
C LEU A 46 -3.96 6.59 1.94
N ALA A 47 -2.98 7.22 2.59
CA ALA A 47 -3.23 8.32 3.52
C ALA A 47 -3.85 9.55 2.83
N SER A 48 -3.50 9.80 1.56
CA SER A 48 -4.10 10.90 0.79
C SER A 48 -5.60 10.72 0.54
N ALA A 49 -6.08 9.48 0.57
CA ALA A 49 -7.50 9.14 0.48
C ALA A 49 -8.19 9.00 1.85
N GLY A 50 -7.51 9.35 2.94
CA GLY A 50 -8.06 9.23 4.30
C GLY A 50 -8.16 7.79 4.80
N ILE A 51 -7.51 6.83 4.13
CA ILE A 51 -7.43 5.44 4.55
C ILE A 51 -6.35 5.35 5.63
N ASP A 52 -6.76 5.34 6.89
CA ASP A 52 -5.85 5.16 8.02
C ASP A 52 -5.69 3.67 8.32
N LEU A 53 -4.50 3.12 8.09
CA LEU A 53 -4.20 1.69 8.28
C LEU A 53 -4.16 1.27 9.77
N VAL A 54 -4.47 2.18 10.69
CA VAL A 54 -4.36 2.00 12.14
C VAL A 54 -5.59 1.31 12.76
N GLU A 55 -6.71 1.13 12.05
CA GLU A 55 -7.88 0.41 12.58
C GLU A 55 -7.78 -1.12 12.43
N MET A 56 -6.70 -1.73 12.91
CA MET A 56 -6.78 -3.09 13.44
C MET A 56 -7.28 -2.98 14.89
N GLN A 57 -8.56 -2.66 15.04
CA GLN A 57 -9.21 -2.64 16.34
C GLN A 57 -9.13 -4.07 16.90
N GLU A 58 -8.35 -4.25 17.96
CA GLU A 58 -8.31 -5.46 18.78
C GLU A 58 -9.76 -5.93 19.00
N VAL A 59 -10.17 -7.00 18.30
CA VAL A 59 -11.42 -7.69 18.58
C VAL A 59 -11.26 -8.29 19.97
N SER A 60 -11.67 -7.52 20.98
CA SER A 60 -11.73 -7.99 22.36
C SER A 60 -12.68 -9.19 22.38
N PRO A 61 -12.22 -10.39 22.79
CA PRO A 61 -13.10 -11.53 22.92
C PRO A 61 -14.07 -11.25 24.08
N ASN A 62 -15.37 -11.31 23.79
CA ASN A 62 -16.45 -11.33 24.79
C ASN A 62 -16.60 -12.75 25.34
#